data_AF-A0A2B7X899-F1
#
_entry.id   AF-A0A2B7X899-F1
#
_cell.length_a   1.000
_cell.length_b   1.000
_cell.length_c   1.000
_cell.angle_alpha   90.00
_cell.angle_beta   90.00
_cell.angle_gamma   90.00
#
_symmetry.space_group_name_H-M   'P 1'
#
loop_
_entity.id
_entity.type
_entity.pdbx_description
1 polymer ?
#
loop_
_entity_poly.entity_id
_entity_poly.type
_entity_poly.pdbx_seq_one_letter_code
_entity_poly.pdbx_strand_id
1 'polypeptide(L)'
;MPHLTGAAFGSGDALDSLICSTFVDPSIPCNLVGAASFGIREALLPANSDGSSRLLQAITDKRLCMSLLWNAVVCSHQATEFLTLALQVPPICLPAAFWTNTTQSFLQVTYDPDNLREETIRRADEFINSYYCRPETLDPRTPAPPFGSTCTENLSLDVRLHYQYRHTPLTWKSYWVQLSGGKVPASLRHRIKPAPPVQRRYFGTKNEKVLEEEGIRKQSNTSDTAEELSWGATSRLFNWHRHNDGGLWLDDRTRDIEGIRQLQRHAWIIDPFDDGGRYDSVKKDEDKPDIDLESISQWIAEFEASRPSIEE
;
A
#
# COMPACT_ATOMS: atom_id res chain seq x y z
N MET A 1 -15.29 13.95 7.17
CA MET A 1 -13.85 14.14 6.91
C MET A 1 -13.10 13.10 7.73
N PRO A 2 -12.23 12.28 7.13
CA PRO A 2 -11.45 11.31 7.89
C PRO A 2 -10.42 12.07 8.73
N HIS A 3 -10.45 11.86 10.03
CA HIS A 3 -9.33 12.20 10.90
C HIS A 3 -8.34 11.06 10.77
N LEU A 4 -7.14 11.32 10.23
CA LEU A 4 -5.99 10.42 10.42
C LEU A 4 -5.69 10.43 11.92
N THR A 5 -6.31 9.52 12.67
CA THR A 5 -6.22 9.46 14.11
C THR A 5 -4.90 8.85 14.53
N GLY A 6 -3.96 9.73 14.89
CA GLY A 6 -2.93 9.53 15.90
C GLY A 6 -2.24 8.16 15.93
N ALA A 7 -1.31 7.93 15.01
CA ALA A 7 -0.20 7.03 15.29
C ALA A 7 0.68 7.65 16.39
N ALA A 8 0.85 6.95 17.51
CA ALA A 8 1.91 7.26 18.45
C ALA A 8 3.23 6.83 17.80
N PHE A 9 4.12 7.78 17.51
CA PHE A 9 5.36 7.51 16.81
C PHE A 9 6.42 6.95 17.77
N GLY A 10 6.98 5.79 17.44
CA GLY A 10 8.39 5.54 17.73
C GLY A 10 9.21 6.44 16.81
N SER A 11 10.16 7.20 17.35
CA SER A 11 11.00 8.12 16.56
C SER A 11 11.85 7.41 15.48
N GLY A 12 12.06 6.09 15.59
CA GLY A 12 12.79 5.27 14.62
C GLY A 12 12.07 5.14 13.28
N ASP A 13 10.82 4.68 13.28
CA ASP A 13 10.08 4.38 12.04
C ASP A 13 9.88 5.62 11.15
N ALA A 14 9.72 6.80 11.76
CA ALA A 14 9.61 8.05 11.03
C ALA A 14 10.92 8.45 10.34
N LEU A 15 12.07 8.34 11.02
CA LEU A 15 13.36 8.68 10.44
C LEU A 15 13.74 7.69 9.33
N ASP A 16 13.54 6.40 9.55
CA ASP A 16 13.84 5.36 8.58
C ASP A 16 13.00 5.55 7.31
N SER A 17 11.71 5.83 7.46
CA SER A 17 10.83 6.13 6.31
C SER A 17 11.30 7.35 5.50
N LEU A 18 11.84 8.38 6.17
CA LEU A 18 12.38 9.56 5.51
C LEU A 18 13.66 9.25 4.73
N ILE A 19 14.61 8.53 5.33
CA ILE A 19 15.85 8.11 4.67
C ILE A 19 15.55 7.24 3.46
N CYS A 20 14.68 6.24 3.62
CA CYS A 20 14.30 5.31 2.56
C CYS A 20 13.48 5.97 1.43
N SER A 21 12.79 7.08 1.72
CA SER A 21 12.01 7.82 0.72
C SER A 21 12.82 8.25 -0.50
N THR A 22 14.14 8.41 -0.38
CA THR A 22 15.04 8.89 -1.44
C THR A 22 14.91 8.09 -2.74
N PHE A 23 14.64 6.79 -2.64
CA PHE A 23 14.52 5.91 -3.80
C PHE A 23 13.08 5.68 -4.25
N VAL A 24 12.08 6.16 -3.50
CA VAL A 24 10.67 6.05 -3.88
C VAL A 24 10.37 6.88 -5.14
N ASP A 25 9.79 6.21 -6.14
CA ASP A 25 9.27 6.80 -7.36
C ASP A 25 7.82 6.32 -7.59
N PRO A 26 6.82 7.17 -7.34
CA PRO A 26 5.41 6.79 -7.47
C PRO A 26 4.96 6.65 -8.94
N SER A 27 5.82 6.90 -9.93
CA SER A 27 5.52 6.63 -11.35
C SER A 27 5.72 5.16 -11.72
N ILE A 28 6.46 4.41 -10.90
CA ILE A 28 6.81 3.01 -11.13
C ILE A 28 5.75 2.11 -10.45
N PRO A 29 4.98 1.32 -11.20
CA PRO A 29 3.95 0.48 -10.60
C PRO A 29 4.56 -0.67 -9.78
N CYS A 30 3.76 -1.22 -8.87
CA CYS A 30 4.20 -2.25 -7.92
C CYS A 30 4.78 -3.52 -8.58
N ASN A 31 4.34 -3.86 -9.79
CA ASN A 31 4.85 -5.00 -10.55
C ASN A 31 6.23 -4.76 -11.19
N LEU A 32 6.74 -3.52 -11.17
CA LEU A 32 8.03 -3.14 -11.73
C LEU A 32 9.01 -2.59 -10.69
N VAL A 33 8.63 -2.56 -9.41
CA VAL A 33 9.47 -1.98 -8.35
C VAL A 33 10.78 -2.74 -8.18
N GLY A 34 10.78 -4.06 -8.37
CA GLY A 34 12.00 -4.87 -8.24
C GLY A 34 12.99 -4.58 -9.36
N ALA A 35 12.51 -4.45 -10.61
CA ALA A 35 13.34 -4.05 -11.74
C ALA A 35 13.95 -2.65 -11.55
N ALA A 36 13.15 -1.70 -11.06
CA ALA A 36 13.62 -0.35 -10.77
C ALA A 36 14.66 -0.33 -9.64
N SER A 37 14.39 -1.06 -8.56
CA SER A 37 15.28 -1.15 -7.40
C SER A 37 16.60 -1.82 -7.76
N PHE A 38 16.54 -2.83 -8.63
CA PHE A 38 17.73 -3.47 -9.18
C PHE A 38 18.59 -2.50 -9.98
N GLY A 39 17.99 -1.74 -10.91
CA GLY A 39 18.72 -0.74 -11.69
C GLY A 39 19.40 0.33 -10.82
N ILE A 40 18.74 0.77 -9.75
CA ILE A 40 19.33 1.69 -8.77
C ILE A 40 20.50 1.03 -8.04
N ARG A 41 20.34 -0.21 -7.57
CA ARG A 41 21.38 -0.97 -6.87
C ARG A 41 22.65 -1.10 -7.70
N GLU A 42 22.51 -1.52 -8.96
CA GLU A 42 23.63 -1.69 -9.90
C GLU A 42 24.33 -0.35 -10.20
N ALA A 43 23.58 0.75 -10.28
CA ALA A 43 24.15 2.08 -10.52
C ALA A 43 24.96 2.61 -9.31
N LEU A 44 24.57 2.25 -8.09
CA LEU A 44 25.09 2.80 -6.85
C LEU A 44 26.13 1.92 -6.14
N LEU A 45 26.14 0.60 -6.38
CA LEU A 45 27.10 -0.34 -5.78
C LEU A 45 28.14 -0.83 -6.82
N PRO A 46 29.11 0.00 -7.25
CA PRO A 46 30.24 -0.51 -8.02
C PRO A 46 31.20 -1.31 -7.11
N ALA A 47 31.93 -2.26 -7.70
CA ALA A 47 32.87 -3.16 -7.02
C ALA A 47 34.10 -2.50 -6.35
N ASN A 48 34.20 -1.17 -6.34
CA ASN A 48 35.41 -0.42 -5.94
C ASN A 48 35.10 0.55 -4.78
N SER A 49 36.12 0.89 -3.99
CA SER A 49 36.06 1.56 -2.67
C SER A 49 35.51 3.00 -2.61
N ASP A 50 34.87 3.51 -3.67
CA ASP A 50 34.32 4.88 -3.74
C ASP A 50 32.77 4.93 -3.81
N GLY A 51 32.11 3.88 -3.31
CA GLY A 51 30.63 3.76 -3.35
C GLY A 51 29.90 4.86 -2.56
N SER A 52 30.50 5.37 -1.48
CA SER A 52 29.86 6.39 -0.62
C SER A 52 29.79 7.77 -1.25
N SER A 53 30.84 8.21 -1.95
CA SER A 53 30.87 9.51 -2.63
C SER A 53 29.83 9.54 -3.75
N ARG A 54 29.79 8.49 -4.58
CA ARG A 54 28.81 8.32 -5.66
C ARG A 54 27.37 8.29 -5.14
N LEU A 55 27.13 7.56 -4.05
CA LEU A 55 25.82 7.49 -3.40
C LEU A 55 25.37 8.89 -2.96
N LEU A 56 26.21 9.62 -2.22
CA LEU A 56 25.87 10.97 -1.75
C LEU A 56 25.67 11.95 -2.90
N GLN A 57 26.46 11.86 -3.97
CA GLN A 57 26.27 12.67 -5.17
C GLN A 57 24.91 12.38 -5.82
N ALA A 58 24.59 11.11 -6.09
CA ALA A 58 23.32 10.72 -6.69
C ALA A 58 22.11 11.16 -5.85
N ILE A 59 22.22 11.10 -4.52
CA ILE A 59 21.16 11.55 -3.60
C ILE A 59 21.02 13.07 -3.64
N THR A 60 22.14 13.79 -3.65
CA THR A 60 22.15 15.26 -3.72
C THR A 60 21.50 15.75 -5.00
N ASP A 61 21.80 15.10 -6.13
CA ASP A 61 21.22 15.41 -7.43
C ASP A 61 19.71 15.13 -7.48
N LYS A 62 19.27 14.02 -6.88
CA LYS A 62 17.86 13.59 -6.89
C LYS A 62 17.01 14.36 -5.88
N ARG A 63 17.49 14.52 -4.65
CA ARG A 63 16.78 15.11 -3.49
C ARG A 63 17.78 15.76 -2.53
N LEU A 64 18.16 17.00 -2.81
CA LEU A 64 19.09 17.79 -1.99
C LEU A 64 18.76 17.76 -0.48
N CYS A 65 17.47 17.82 -0.11
CA CYS A 65 17.06 17.81 1.30
C CYS A 65 17.41 16.51 2.05
N MET A 66 17.59 15.40 1.34
CA MET A 66 17.95 14.10 1.93
C MET A 66 19.46 13.88 2.03
N SER A 67 20.27 14.73 1.40
CA SER A 67 21.75 14.61 1.40
C SER A 67 22.33 14.61 2.83
N LEU A 68 21.80 15.46 3.72
CA LEU A 68 22.26 15.54 5.12
C LEU A 68 21.98 14.27 5.90
N LEU A 69 20.79 13.69 5.74
CA LEU A 69 20.41 12.44 6.40
C LEU A 69 21.27 11.28 5.90
N TRP A 70 21.48 11.19 4.59
CA TRP A 70 22.32 10.15 4.01
C TRP A 70 23.81 10.33 4.32
N ASN A 71 24.29 11.57 4.49
CA ASN A 71 25.64 11.83 4.98
C ASN A 71 25.83 11.26 6.39
N ALA A 72 24.86 11.49 7.30
CA ALA A 72 24.88 10.90 8.63
C ALA A 72 24.89 9.37 8.59
N VAL A 73 24.08 8.76 7.71
CA VAL A 73 24.04 7.30 7.49
C VAL A 73 25.37 6.74 6.96
N VAL A 74 26.06 7.47 6.07
CA VAL A 74 27.39 7.09 5.59
C VAL A 74 28.43 7.20 6.71
N CYS A 75 28.40 8.30 7.47
CA CYS A 75 29.30 8.51 8.60
C CYS A 75 29.06 7.52 9.75
N SER A 76 27.84 6.98 9.89
CA SER A 76 27.53 5.93 10.86
C SER A 76 27.83 4.51 10.35
N HIS A 77 28.36 4.36 9.13
CA HIS A 77 28.63 3.08 8.48
C HIS A 77 27.37 2.21 8.24
N GLN A 78 26.18 2.82 8.13
CA GLN A 78 24.91 2.11 7.92
C GLN A 78 24.36 2.23 6.49
N ALA A 79 25.15 2.80 5.57
CA ALA A 79 24.70 3.06 4.19
C ALA A 79 24.22 1.81 3.45
N THR A 80 24.88 0.67 3.61
CA THR A 80 24.46 -0.58 2.97
C THR A 80 23.13 -1.09 3.52
N GLU A 81 22.91 -1.01 4.83
CA GLU A 81 21.68 -1.46 5.49
C GLU A 81 20.49 -0.61 5.04
N PHE A 82 20.64 0.72 5.09
CA PHE A 82 19.60 1.65 4.64
C PHE A 82 19.34 1.57 3.14
N LEU A 83 20.37 1.31 2.32
CA LEU A 83 20.20 1.10 0.89
C LEU A 83 19.40 -0.18 0.62
N THR A 84 19.73 -1.28 1.30
CA THR A 84 18.95 -2.52 1.21
C THR A 84 17.50 -2.30 1.67
N LEU A 85 17.28 -1.65 2.81
CA LEU A 85 15.95 -1.36 3.33
C LEU A 85 15.13 -0.51 2.33
N ALA A 86 15.75 0.54 1.78
CA ALA A 86 15.08 1.46 0.86
C ALA A 86 14.73 0.84 -0.50
N LEU A 87 15.51 -0.16 -0.94
CA LEU A 87 15.34 -0.83 -2.24
C LEU A 87 14.53 -2.14 -2.17
N GLN A 88 14.12 -2.58 -0.97
CA GLN A 88 13.32 -3.80 -0.81
C GLN A 88 11.88 -3.48 -0.37
N VAL A 89 11.71 -3.06 0.89
CA VAL A 89 10.40 -2.76 1.47
C VAL A 89 10.58 -1.52 2.35
N PRO A 90 10.64 -0.32 1.74
CA PRO A 90 10.87 0.90 2.49
C PRO A 90 9.71 1.13 3.47
N PRO A 91 9.98 1.47 4.74
CA PRO A 91 8.94 1.83 5.68
C PRO A 91 8.22 3.11 5.21
N ILE A 92 6.92 3.18 5.47
CA ILE A 92 6.06 4.30 5.12
C ILE A 92 5.54 4.93 6.41
N CYS A 93 5.66 6.24 6.52
CA CYS A 93 5.08 7.05 7.57
C CYS A 93 4.45 8.29 6.93
N LEU A 94 3.20 8.18 6.49
CA LEU A 94 2.49 9.28 5.84
C LEU A 94 2.49 10.59 6.66
N PRO A 95 2.35 10.58 8.00
CA PRO A 95 2.45 11.81 8.78
C PRO A 95 3.82 12.50 8.66
N ALA A 96 4.92 11.74 8.74
CA ALA A 96 6.27 12.29 8.53
C ALA A 96 6.41 12.81 7.10
N ALA A 97 5.92 12.06 6.12
CA ALA A 97 5.91 12.41 4.71
C ALA A 97 5.18 13.75 4.44
N PHE A 98 4.01 13.97 5.06
CA PHE A 98 3.26 15.24 4.94
C PHE A 98 3.94 16.39 5.67
N TRP A 99 4.51 16.14 6.86
CA TRP A 99 5.21 17.16 7.63
C TRP A 99 6.47 17.65 6.91
N THR A 100 7.29 16.75 6.38
CA THR A 100 8.55 17.09 5.70
C THR A 100 8.38 17.36 4.21
N ASN A 101 7.14 17.30 3.69
CA ASN A 101 6.85 17.43 2.27
C ASN A 101 7.70 16.48 1.41
N THR A 102 7.81 15.23 1.85
CA THR A 102 8.61 14.17 1.21
C THR A 102 7.68 13.09 0.68
N THR A 103 7.88 12.67 -0.57
CA THR A 103 7.08 11.58 -1.14
C THR A 103 7.64 10.22 -0.70
N GLN A 104 6.83 9.49 0.05
CA GLN A 104 7.06 8.12 0.55
C GLN A 104 6.09 7.10 -0.05
N SER A 105 4.93 7.52 -0.55
CA SER A 105 3.91 6.62 -1.11
C SER A 105 3.13 7.25 -2.26
N PHE A 106 2.59 6.40 -3.14
CA PHE A 106 1.65 6.78 -4.19
C PHE A 106 0.40 7.50 -3.67
N LEU A 107 0.03 7.30 -2.40
CA LEU A 107 -1.09 7.98 -1.75
C LEU A 107 -0.94 9.51 -1.67
N GLN A 108 0.29 10.02 -1.84
CA GLN A 108 0.59 11.45 -1.73
C GLN A 108 0.58 12.18 -3.08
N VAL A 109 0.42 11.46 -4.20
CA VAL A 109 0.48 12.06 -5.53
C VAL A 109 -0.84 12.00 -6.27
N THR A 110 -1.01 12.92 -7.21
CA THR A 110 -2.07 12.85 -8.20
C THR A 110 -1.48 12.39 -9.52
N TYR A 111 -2.17 11.51 -10.23
CA TYR A 111 -1.72 11.06 -11.55
C TYR A 111 -2.43 11.86 -12.64
N ASP A 112 -1.71 12.26 -13.69
CA ASP A 112 -2.28 13.02 -14.82
C ASP A 112 -3.46 12.26 -15.44
N PRO A 113 -4.60 12.89 -15.74
CA PRO A 113 -5.70 12.19 -16.38
C PRO A 113 -5.24 11.69 -17.76
N ASP A 114 -5.01 10.39 -17.88
CA ASP A 114 -4.86 9.74 -19.18
C ASP A 114 -6.16 9.91 -19.99
N ASN A 115 -6.10 9.81 -21.32
CA ASN A 115 -7.29 9.72 -22.19
C ASN A 115 -8.01 8.37 -21.99
N LEU A 116 -8.45 8.09 -20.77
CA LEU A 116 -9.23 6.91 -20.42
C LEU A 116 -10.65 7.07 -20.95
N ARG A 117 -11.28 5.94 -21.26
CA ARG A 117 -12.72 5.89 -21.56
C ARG A 117 -13.49 6.42 -20.36
N GLU A 118 -14.63 7.07 -20.60
CA GLU A 118 -15.44 7.74 -19.57
C GLU A 118 -15.83 6.80 -18.39
N GLU A 119 -15.92 5.49 -18.64
CA GLU A 119 -16.31 4.47 -17.65
C GLU A 119 -15.11 3.72 -17.02
N THR A 120 -13.88 4.15 -17.29
CA THR A 120 -12.67 3.47 -16.82
C THR A 120 -11.89 4.36 -15.87
N ILE A 121 -11.47 3.80 -14.75
CA ILE A 121 -10.61 4.47 -13.77
C ILE A 121 -9.31 3.69 -13.59
N ARG A 122 -8.27 4.37 -13.13
CA ARG A 122 -7.01 3.69 -12.81
C ARG A 122 -7.12 3.01 -11.47
N ARG A 123 -6.46 1.85 -11.33
CA ARG A 123 -6.29 1.20 -10.04
C ARG A 123 -5.63 2.11 -9.01
N ALA A 124 -4.70 2.96 -9.44
CA ALA A 124 -4.07 3.92 -8.53
C ALA A 124 -5.10 4.88 -7.91
N ASP A 125 -6.01 5.42 -8.73
CA ASP A 125 -7.07 6.33 -8.27
C ASP A 125 -8.11 5.59 -7.42
N GLU A 126 -8.47 4.35 -7.78
CA GLU A 126 -9.31 3.46 -6.96
C GLU A 126 -8.71 3.28 -5.56
N PHE A 127 -7.43 2.90 -5.46
CA PHE A 127 -6.77 2.60 -4.19
C PHE A 127 -6.56 3.85 -3.34
N ILE A 128 -6.24 4.99 -3.97
CA ILE A 128 -6.15 6.29 -3.29
C ILE A 128 -7.51 6.65 -2.68
N ASN A 129 -8.59 6.55 -3.45
CA ASN A 129 -9.93 6.85 -2.93
C ASN A 129 -10.35 5.85 -1.86
N SER A 130 -10.06 4.55 -2.05
CA SER A 130 -10.31 3.48 -1.09
C SER A 130 -9.66 3.78 0.28
N TYR A 131 -8.41 4.24 0.29
CA TYR A 131 -7.71 4.67 1.50
C TYR A 131 -8.37 5.91 2.13
N TYR A 132 -8.57 6.99 1.37
CA TYR A 132 -9.05 8.25 1.95
C TYR A 132 -10.51 8.24 2.37
N CYS A 133 -11.34 7.31 1.89
CA CYS A 133 -12.72 7.20 2.35
C CYS A 133 -12.85 6.44 3.68
N ARG A 134 -11.78 5.80 4.16
CA ARG A 134 -11.80 4.88 5.29
C ARG A 134 -10.80 5.29 6.38
N PRO A 135 -11.25 6.00 7.44
CA PRO A 135 -10.35 6.54 8.46
C PRO A 135 -9.60 5.48 9.28
N GLU A 136 -10.11 4.26 9.33
CA GLU A 136 -9.55 3.15 10.13
C GLU A 136 -8.64 2.22 9.30
N THR A 137 -8.53 2.45 7.99
CA THR A 137 -7.70 1.62 7.12
C THR A 137 -6.23 1.89 7.40
N LEU A 138 -5.47 0.80 7.61
CA LEU A 138 -4.01 0.86 7.76
C LEU A 138 -3.35 1.27 6.44
N ASP A 139 -2.20 1.94 6.53
CA ASP A 139 -1.42 2.31 5.35
C ASP A 139 -1.01 1.06 4.54
N PRO A 140 -1.12 1.09 3.19
CA PRO A 140 -0.55 0.04 2.36
C PRO A 140 0.97 0.02 2.56
N ARG A 141 1.54 -1.17 2.81
CA ARG A 141 2.99 -1.34 3.02
C ARG A 141 3.82 -1.14 1.75
N THR A 142 3.18 -1.08 0.58
CA THR A 142 3.84 -0.87 -0.71
C THR A 142 3.76 0.61 -1.10
N PRO A 143 4.90 1.29 -1.34
CA PRO A 143 4.90 2.71 -1.71
C PRO A 143 4.53 2.95 -3.18
N ALA A 144 4.68 1.92 -4.02
CA ALA A 144 4.40 1.96 -5.45
C ALA A 144 2.90 1.78 -5.75
N PRO A 145 2.33 2.46 -6.76
CA PRO A 145 0.92 2.32 -7.12
C PRO A 145 0.58 0.96 -7.74
N PRO A 146 -0.68 0.52 -7.63
CA PRO A 146 -1.15 -0.66 -8.36
C PRO A 146 -1.22 -0.38 -9.86
N PHE A 147 -0.88 -1.37 -10.70
CA PHE A 147 -0.96 -1.24 -12.16
C PHE A 147 -2.38 -1.43 -12.70
N GLY A 148 -2.58 -1.04 -13.96
CA GLY A 148 -3.83 -1.28 -14.69
C GLY A 148 -4.96 -0.30 -14.38
N SER A 149 -6.15 -0.68 -14.84
CA SER A 149 -7.41 0.07 -14.75
C SER A 149 -8.58 -0.87 -14.43
N THR A 150 -9.72 -0.30 -14.06
CA THR A 150 -10.97 -1.03 -13.83
C THR A 150 -12.17 -0.17 -14.25
N CYS A 151 -13.32 -0.80 -14.47
CA CYS A 151 -14.57 -0.10 -14.78
C CYS A 151 -15.17 0.53 -13.52
N THR A 152 -15.88 1.65 -13.68
CA THR A 152 -16.58 2.33 -12.58
C THR A 152 -17.64 1.46 -11.89
N GLU A 153 -18.19 0.49 -12.61
CA GLU A 153 -19.13 -0.52 -12.10
C GLU A 153 -18.49 -1.52 -11.13
N ASN A 154 -17.18 -1.75 -11.26
CA ASN A 154 -16.42 -2.70 -10.46
C ASN A 154 -15.93 -2.12 -9.12
N LEU A 155 -16.15 -0.82 -8.92
CA LEU A 155 -15.77 -0.12 -7.70
C LEU A 155 -16.71 -0.49 -6.57
N SER A 156 -16.17 -0.56 -5.35
CA SER A 156 -17.01 -0.61 -4.16
C SER A 156 -17.93 0.62 -4.09
N LEU A 157 -19.05 0.49 -3.36
CA LEU A 157 -20.03 1.57 -3.23
C LEU A 157 -19.39 2.84 -2.67
N ASP A 158 -18.55 2.74 -1.65
CA ASP A 158 -17.88 3.89 -1.05
C ASP A 158 -16.93 4.58 -2.04
N VAL A 159 -16.08 3.80 -2.72
CA VAL A 159 -15.15 4.33 -3.71
C VAL A 159 -15.91 5.00 -4.85
N ARG A 160 -17.00 4.40 -5.33
CA ARG A 160 -17.83 4.96 -6.39
C ARG A 160 -18.51 6.26 -5.98
N LEU A 161 -19.04 6.34 -4.76
CA LEU A 161 -19.65 7.55 -4.20
C LEU A 161 -18.62 8.68 -4.06
N HIS A 162 -17.36 8.33 -3.80
CA HIS A 162 -16.32 9.30 -3.50
C HIS A 162 -15.37 9.63 -4.66
N TYR A 163 -15.35 8.84 -5.72
CA TYR A 163 -14.43 8.97 -6.85
C TYR A 163 -14.44 10.38 -7.47
N GLN A 164 -15.63 10.97 -7.64
CA GLN A 164 -15.79 12.30 -8.23
C GLN A 164 -15.20 13.43 -7.35
N TYR A 165 -15.06 13.21 -6.05
CA TYR A 165 -14.55 14.22 -5.12
C TYR A 165 -13.03 14.27 -5.01
N ARG A 166 -12.31 13.24 -5.52
CA ARG A 166 -10.84 13.17 -5.57
C ARG A 166 -10.17 13.59 -4.26
N HIS A 167 -10.37 12.77 -3.22
CA HIS A 167 -9.85 13.08 -1.90
C HIS A 167 -8.34 13.30 -1.92
N THR A 168 -7.90 14.38 -1.28
CA THR A 168 -6.49 14.72 -1.15
C THR A 168 -6.22 15.38 0.21
N PRO A 169 -5.06 15.09 0.84
CA PRO A 169 -4.64 15.76 2.07
C PRO A 169 -4.44 17.26 1.87
N LEU A 170 -5.15 18.08 2.66
CA LEU A 170 -5.07 19.54 2.54
C LEU A 170 -4.13 20.18 3.56
N THR A 171 -4.16 19.68 4.80
CA THR A 171 -3.46 20.30 5.92
C THR A 171 -3.04 19.30 6.98
N TRP A 172 -1.96 19.59 7.69
CA TRP A 172 -1.54 18.83 8.88
C TRP A 172 -1.33 19.75 10.09
N LYS A 173 -1.34 19.16 11.28
CA LYS A 173 -1.07 19.82 12.56
C LYS A 173 -0.52 18.81 13.55
N SER A 174 0.48 19.17 14.33
CA SER A 174 1.05 18.31 15.38
C SER A 174 0.49 18.63 16.76
N TYR A 175 0.49 17.62 17.63
CA TYR A 175 0.05 17.71 19.03
C TYR A 175 1.08 17.03 19.93
N TRP A 176 1.34 17.64 21.08
CA TRP A 176 1.98 16.97 22.22
C TRP A 176 0.94 16.06 22.88
N VAL A 177 1.27 14.79 23.04
CA VAL A 177 0.44 13.84 23.79
C VAL A 177 0.96 13.82 25.22
N GLN A 178 0.11 14.23 26.16
CA GLN A 178 0.40 14.19 27.59
C GLN A 178 0.30 12.77 28.12
N LEU A 179 1.00 12.47 29.23
CA LEU A 179 0.90 11.18 29.92
C LEU A 179 -0.54 10.85 30.35
N SER A 180 -1.36 11.87 30.59
CA SER A 180 -2.79 11.75 30.89
C SER A 180 -3.66 11.39 29.68
N GLY A 181 -3.10 11.29 28.47
CA GLY A 181 -3.81 11.11 27.21
C GLY A 181 -4.35 12.42 26.59
N GLY A 182 -4.21 13.55 27.27
CA GLY A 182 -4.57 14.87 26.74
C GLY A 182 -3.71 15.25 25.52
N LYS A 183 -4.30 15.97 24.55
CA LYS A 183 -3.60 16.45 23.35
C LYS A 183 -3.48 17.97 23.39
N VAL A 184 -2.26 18.50 23.37
CA VAL A 184 -1.99 19.94 23.33
C VAL A 184 -1.41 20.31 21.97
N PRO A 185 -1.95 21.31 21.24
CA PRO A 185 -1.38 21.75 19.97
C PRO A 185 0.12 22.06 20.06
N ALA A 186 0.93 21.40 19.21
CA ALA A 186 2.37 21.63 19.12
C ALA A 186 2.74 22.56 17.95
N SER A 187 1.89 22.63 16.92
CA SER A 187 2.08 23.51 15.76
C SER A 187 0.80 24.28 15.40
N LEU A 188 0.98 25.30 14.57
CA LEU A 188 -0.12 25.86 13.79
C LEU A 188 -0.58 24.85 12.73
N ARG A 189 -1.71 25.14 12.08
CA ARG A 189 -2.19 24.35 10.94
C ARG A 189 -1.36 24.70 9.71
N HIS A 190 -0.71 23.71 9.11
CA HIS A 190 0.10 23.87 7.91
C HIS A 190 -0.62 23.33 6.69
N ARG A 191 -0.47 24.02 5.55
CA ARG A 191 -0.99 23.55 4.26
C ARG A 191 0.00 22.60 3.61
N ILE A 192 -0.50 21.47 3.12
CA ILE A 192 0.31 20.52 2.35
C ILE A 192 0.56 21.14 0.98
N LYS A 193 1.80 21.09 0.51
CA LYS A 193 2.13 21.53 -0.85
C LYS A 193 1.71 20.39 -1.79
N PRO A 194 0.84 20.65 -2.78
CA PRO A 194 0.50 19.62 -3.74
C PRO A 194 1.75 19.22 -4.54
N ALA A 195 1.98 17.92 -4.66
CA ALA A 195 2.98 17.41 -5.57
C ALA A 195 2.53 17.68 -7.02
N PRO A 196 3.46 17.95 -7.96
CA PRO A 196 3.10 18.00 -9.37
C PRO A 196 2.50 16.66 -9.80
N PRO A 197 1.56 16.66 -10.77
CA PRO A 197 1.01 15.43 -11.31
C PRO A 197 2.11 14.48 -11.81
N VAL A 198 1.95 13.20 -11.48
CA VAL A 198 2.88 12.17 -11.90
C VAL A 198 2.40 11.58 -13.22
N GLN A 199 3.24 11.65 -14.24
CA GLN A 199 3.06 10.90 -15.47
C GLN A 199 3.54 9.47 -15.28
N ARG A 200 2.71 8.51 -15.67
CA ARG A 200 3.11 7.10 -15.66
C ARG A 200 4.11 6.86 -16.79
N ARG A 201 5.22 6.20 -16.47
CA ARG A 201 6.09 5.65 -17.52
C ARG A 201 5.41 4.41 -18.07
N TYR A 202 4.88 4.51 -19.29
CA TYR A 202 4.45 3.34 -20.04
C TYR A 202 5.69 2.55 -20.44
N PHE A 203 6.00 1.52 -19.66
CA PHE A 203 6.98 0.50 -20.06
C PHE A 203 6.28 -0.43 -21.07
N GLY A 204 6.19 0.02 -22.32
CA GLY A 204 5.71 -0.82 -23.40
C GLY A 204 6.70 -1.95 -23.66
N THR A 205 6.18 -3.13 -24.01
CA THR A 205 6.93 -4.27 -24.58
C THR A 205 7.44 -3.95 -25.99
N LYS A 206 8.09 -2.80 -26.18
CA LYS A 206 8.81 -2.54 -27.43
C LYS A 206 10.18 -3.20 -27.32
N ASN A 207 10.29 -4.32 -28.01
CA ASN A 207 11.49 -5.07 -28.36
C ASN A 207 12.01 -6.08 -27.34
N GLU A 208 11.29 -7.21 -27.17
CA GLU A 208 11.93 -8.47 -26.77
C GLU A 208 13.11 -8.84 -27.69
N LYS A 209 13.09 -8.38 -28.96
CA LYS A 209 14.14 -8.65 -29.95
C LYS A 209 15.46 -7.89 -29.74
N VAL A 210 15.52 -6.87 -28.89
CA VAL A 210 16.78 -6.11 -28.67
C VAL A 210 17.60 -6.68 -27.52
N LEU A 211 16.99 -7.46 -26.61
CA LEU A 211 17.69 -8.02 -25.46
C LEU A 211 18.43 -9.35 -25.76
N GLU A 212 18.21 -9.95 -26.93
CA GLU A 212 18.96 -11.15 -27.36
C GLU A 212 20.27 -10.79 -28.10
N GLU A 213 20.41 -9.59 -28.65
CA GLU A 213 21.58 -9.17 -29.44
C GLU A 213 22.73 -8.61 -28.60
N GLU A 214 22.45 -8.06 -27.41
CA GLU A 214 23.48 -7.75 -26.44
C GLU A 214 23.63 -8.92 -25.48
N GLY A 215 24.76 -9.62 -25.52
CA GLY A 215 25.09 -10.78 -24.67
C GLY A 215 25.18 -10.48 -23.16
N ILE A 216 24.16 -9.83 -22.59
CA ILE A 216 23.96 -9.60 -21.18
C ILE A 216 23.63 -10.95 -20.56
N ARG A 217 24.69 -11.62 -20.10
CA ARG A 217 24.61 -12.86 -19.34
C ARG A 217 23.68 -12.63 -18.15
N LYS A 218 22.43 -13.13 -18.23
CA LYS A 218 21.50 -13.20 -17.09
C LYS A 218 22.25 -13.85 -15.93
N GLN A 219 22.65 -13.06 -14.93
CA GLN A 219 22.99 -13.64 -13.64
C GLN A 219 21.66 -14.14 -13.05
N SER A 220 21.49 -15.47 -13.00
CA SER A 220 20.21 -16.09 -12.61
C SER A 220 19.71 -15.56 -11.27
N ASN A 221 20.62 -15.41 -10.30
CA ASN A 221 20.26 -15.05 -8.93
C ASN A 221 19.76 -13.60 -8.79
N THR A 222 20.12 -12.69 -9.69
CA THR A 222 19.73 -11.27 -9.58
C THR A 222 18.36 -11.00 -10.17
N SER A 223 18.00 -11.69 -11.26
CA SER A 223 16.66 -11.66 -11.85
C SER A 223 15.60 -12.15 -10.87
N ASP A 224 15.90 -13.24 -10.16
CA ASP A 224 14.97 -13.85 -9.19
C ASP A 224 14.66 -12.90 -8.03
N THR A 225 15.66 -12.16 -7.51
CA THR A 225 15.43 -11.16 -6.44
C THR A 225 14.58 -9.97 -6.90
N ALA A 226 14.75 -9.52 -8.14
CA ALA A 226 13.93 -8.43 -8.67
C ALA A 226 12.49 -8.89 -8.89
N GLU A 227 12.29 -10.11 -9.37
CA GLU A 227 10.96 -10.69 -9.54
C GLU A 227 10.25 -10.87 -8.18
N GLU A 228 10.94 -11.39 -7.18
CA GLU A 228 10.41 -11.56 -5.81
C GLU A 228 9.98 -10.23 -5.19
N LEU A 229 10.75 -9.16 -5.38
CA LEU A 229 10.37 -7.82 -4.89
C LEU A 229 9.11 -7.27 -5.57
N SER A 230 9.02 -7.40 -6.90
CA SER A 230 7.83 -7.01 -7.65
C SER A 230 6.60 -7.84 -7.29
N TRP A 231 6.79 -9.15 -7.12
CA TRP A 231 5.76 -10.08 -6.66
C TRP A 231 5.27 -9.68 -5.26
N GLY A 232 6.18 -9.50 -4.30
CA GLY A 232 5.84 -9.17 -2.92
C GLY A 232 5.17 -7.80 -2.80
N ALA A 233 5.61 -6.80 -3.56
CA ALA A 233 4.99 -5.49 -3.60
C ALA A 233 3.58 -5.53 -4.19
N THR A 234 3.39 -6.29 -5.27
CA THR A 234 2.09 -6.49 -5.92
C THR A 234 1.14 -7.24 -5.00
N SER A 235 1.52 -8.40 -4.52
CA SER A 235 0.66 -9.25 -3.68
C SER A 235 0.20 -8.49 -2.43
N ARG A 236 1.13 -7.87 -1.67
CA ARG A 236 0.77 -7.09 -0.47
C ARG A 236 -0.23 -5.96 -0.77
N LEU A 237 -0.04 -5.25 -1.88
CA LEU A 237 -0.89 -4.12 -2.23
C LEU A 237 -2.29 -4.57 -2.64
N PHE A 238 -2.39 -5.60 -3.47
CA PHE A 238 -3.68 -6.13 -3.89
C PHE A 238 -4.43 -6.85 -2.75
N ASN A 239 -3.70 -7.51 -1.84
CA ASN A 239 -4.30 -8.09 -0.63
C ASN A 239 -4.78 -6.99 0.31
N TRP A 240 -3.99 -5.93 0.51
CA TRP A 240 -4.43 -4.75 1.27
C TRP A 240 -5.77 -4.23 0.74
N HIS A 241 -5.92 -4.11 -0.59
CA HIS A 241 -7.19 -3.67 -1.17
C HIS A 241 -8.33 -4.67 -0.92
N ARG A 242 -8.07 -5.97 -1.11
CA ARG A 242 -9.07 -7.02 -0.89
C ARG A 242 -9.66 -6.98 0.52
N HIS A 243 -8.82 -6.77 1.53
CA HIS A 243 -9.25 -6.70 2.93
C HIS A 243 -10.02 -5.42 3.27
N ASN A 244 -9.77 -4.31 2.55
CA ASN A 244 -10.33 -3.00 2.89
C ASN A 244 -11.50 -2.56 1.99
N ASP A 245 -11.65 -3.11 0.79
CA ASP A 245 -12.62 -2.65 -0.23
C ASP A 245 -13.66 -3.70 -0.62
N GLY A 246 -13.87 -4.73 0.22
CA GLY A 246 -14.88 -5.76 -0.01
C GLY A 246 -14.59 -6.71 -1.18
N GLY A 247 -13.34 -6.72 -1.67
CA GLY A 247 -12.88 -7.59 -2.75
C GLY A 247 -11.96 -6.89 -3.75
N LEU A 248 -11.63 -7.62 -4.81
CA LEU A 248 -10.84 -7.11 -5.93
C LEU A 248 -11.44 -7.63 -7.25
N TRP A 249 -12.01 -6.72 -8.02
CA TRP A 249 -12.64 -7.03 -9.30
C TRP A 249 -11.69 -6.82 -10.46
N LEU A 250 -11.05 -7.88 -10.96
CA LEU A 250 -10.03 -7.82 -12.03
C LEU A 250 -10.58 -7.66 -13.45
N ASP A 251 -11.90 -7.57 -13.60
CA ASP A 251 -12.51 -7.33 -14.91
C ASP A 251 -12.24 -5.89 -15.38
N ASP A 252 -11.64 -5.76 -16.55
CA ASP A 252 -11.38 -4.51 -17.26
C ASP A 252 -12.08 -4.47 -18.63
N ARG A 253 -13.02 -5.41 -18.88
CA ARG A 253 -13.75 -5.65 -20.14
C ARG A 253 -12.85 -5.97 -21.33
N THR A 254 -11.58 -6.34 -21.11
CA THR A 254 -10.67 -6.75 -22.19
C THR A 254 -10.59 -8.26 -22.37
N ARG A 255 -10.98 -9.03 -21.34
CA ARG A 255 -10.91 -10.50 -21.32
C ARG A 255 -12.29 -11.10 -21.10
N ASP A 256 -12.43 -12.36 -21.49
CA ASP A 256 -13.60 -13.15 -21.17
C ASP A 256 -13.57 -13.61 -19.70
N ILE A 257 -14.68 -14.20 -19.24
CA ILE A 257 -14.85 -14.65 -17.85
C ILE A 257 -13.74 -15.64 -17.45
N GLU A 258 -13.32 -16.51 -18.37
CA GLU A 258 -12.25 -17.48 -18.08
C GLU A 258 -10.89 -16.80 -17.95
N GLY A 259 -10.57 -15.82 -18.81
CA GLY A 259 -9.39 -15.00 -18.67
C GLY A 259 -9.36 -14.21 -17.35
N ILE A 260 -10.51 -13.71 -16.88
CA ILE A 260 -10.63 -13.05 -15.58
C ILE A 260 -10.39 -14.04 -14.43
N ARG A 261 -10.97 -15.25 -14.50
CA ARG A 261 -10.73 -16.30 -13.49
C ARG A 261 -9.26 -16.71 -13.43
N GLN A 262 -8.58 -16.79 -14.57
CA GLN A 262 -7.14 -17.07 -14.61
C GLN A 262 -6.33 -15.95 -13.96
N LEU A 263 -6.69 -14.69 -14.20
CA LEU A 263 -6.06 -13.55 -13.54
C LEU A 263 -6.26 -13.58 -12.01
N GLN A 264 -7.46 -13.92 -11.54
CA GLN A 264 -7.74 -14.07 -10.12
C GLN A 264 -6.92 -15.20 -9.45
N ARG A 265 -6.51 -16.21 -10.23
CA ARG A 265 -5.67 -17.33 -9.78
C ARG A 265 -4.17 -17.07 -9.97
N HIS A 266 -3.77 -15.90 -10.47
CA HIS A 266 -2.37 -15.61 -10.70
C HIS A 266 -1.62 -15.53 -9.36
N ALA A 267 -0.40 -16.10 -9.30
CA ALA A 267 0.39 -16.17 -8.06
C ALA A 267 0.74 -14.81 -7.43
N TRP A 268 0.70 -13.74 -8.23
CA TRP A 268 0.94 -12.37 -7.76
C TRP A 268 -0.31 -11.70 -7.19
N ILE A 269 -1.49 -12.27 -7.45
CA ILE A 269 -2.81 -11.75 -7.06
C ILE A 269 -3.37 -12.53 -5.89
N ILE A 270 -3.21 -13.86 -5.88
CA ILE A 270 -3.57 -14.70 -4.73
C ILE A 270 -2.85 -14.17 -3.50
N ASP A 271 -3.53 -14.22 -2.35
CA ASP A 271 -2.90 -13.89 -1.08
C ASP A 271 -2.03 -15.06 -0.61
N PRO A 272 -0.69 -14.97 -0.66
CA PRO A 272 0.19 -16.01 -0.14
C PRO A 272 0.29 -15.95 1.39
N PHE A 273 -0.26 -14.90 2.02
CA PHE A 273 -0.27 -14.65 3.45
C PHE A 273 -1.64 -14.95 4.09
N ASP A 274 -2.65 -15.27 3.28
CA ASP A 274 -3.93 -15.80 3.77
C ASP A 274 -3.67 -17.20 4.33
N ASP A 275 -3.70 -17.27 5.65
CA ASP A 275 -3.50 -18.50 6.41
C ASP A 275 -4.78 -19.35 6.50
N GLY A 276 -5.84 -18.97 5.76
CA GLY A 276 -7.14 -19.61 5.79
C GLY A 276 -7.88 -19.40 7.11
N GLY A 277 -7.57 -18.32 7.84
CA GLY A 277 -8.14 -18.04 9.15
C GLY A 277 -7.51 -18.86 10.28
N ARG A 278 -6.25 -19.28 10.15
CA ARG A 278 -5.55 -20.00 11.24
C ARG A 278 -5.31 -19.13 12.47
N TYR A 279 -5.16 -17.82 12.31
CA TYR A 279 -5.10 -16.87 13.43
C TYR A 279 -6.46 -16.25 13.80
N ASP A 280 -7.48 -16.39 12.95
CA ASP A 280 -8.89 -16.26 13.34
C ASP A 280 -9.40 -17.53 14.02
N SER A 281 -8.58 -18.11 14.91
CA SER A 281 -9.16 -18.85 16.03
C SER A 281 -9.78 -17.82 16.98
N VAL A 282 -10.92 -17.24 16.57
CA VAL A 282 -12.04 -17.21 17.50
C VAL A 282 -12.05 -18.63 18.04
N LYS A 283 -11.71 -18.80 19.32
CA LYS A 283 -11.91 -20.08 20.00
C LYS A 283 -13.27 -20.54 19.52
N LYS A 284 -13.31 -21.59 18.70
CA LYS A 284 -14.59 -22.20 18.41
C LYS A 284 -15.16 -22.44 19.80
N ASP A 285 -16.35 -21.93 20.04
CA ASP A 285 -17.21 -22.48 21.07
C ASP A 285 -17.49 -23.93 20.63
N GLU A 286 -16.48 -24.81 20.73
CA GLU A 286 -16.59 -26.25 20.57
C GLU A 286 -17.25 -26.87 21.81
N ASP A 287 -17.63 -26.05 22.79
CA ASP A 287 -18.55 -26.37 23.88
C ASP A 287 -19.79 -25.44 23.85
N LYS A 288 -20.43 -25.25 22.70
CA LYS A 288 -21.88 -24.96 22.74
C LYS A 288 -22.58 -26.28 23.01
N PRO A 289 -23.26 -26.45 24.16
CA PRO A 289 -24.07 -27.63 24.39
C PRO A 289 -25.08 -27.69 23.24
N ASP A 290 -25.19 -28.89 22.65
CA ASP A 290 -26.20 -29.19 21.64
C ASP A 290 -27.53 -28.63 22.15
N ILE A 291 -28.11 -27.70 21.39
CA ILE A 291 -29.31 -27.00 21.83
C ILE A 291 -30.40 -28.07 21.91
N ASP A 292 -30.73 -28.47 23.13
CA ASP A 292 -31.72 -29.49 23.40
C ASP A 292 -33.10 -28.97 22.98
N LEU A 293 -33.44 -29.29 21.73
CA LEU A 293 -34.71 -28.93 21.10
C LEU A 293 -35.90 -29.52 21.86
N GLU A 294 -35.72 -30.61 22.62
CA GLU A 294 -36.76 -31.15 23.49
C GLU A 294 -37.02 -30.23 24.69
N SER A 295 -35.97 -29.75 25.37
CA SER A 295 -36.10 -28.77 26.46
C SER A 295 -36.77 -27.46 26.01
N ILE A 296 -36.44 -26.97 24.81
CA ILE A 296 -37.10 -25.77 24.24
C ILE A 296 -38.57 -26.05 23.92
N SER A 297 -38.88 -27.21 23.34
CA SER A 297 -40.26 -27.58 23.02
C SER A 297 -41.10 -27.74 24.29
N GLN A 298 -40.52 -28.31 25.35
CA GLN A 298 -41.16 -28.45 26.65
C GLN A 298 -41.42 -27.09 27.31
N TRP A 299 -40.46 -26.16 27.25
CA TRP A 299 -40.63 -24.82 27.78
C TRP A 299 -41.73 -24.03 27.06
N ILE A 300 -41.84 -24.17 25.73
CA ILE A 300 -42.92 -23.56 24.95
C ILE A 300 -44.29 -24.14 25.36
N ALA A 301 -44.39 -25.46 25.55
CA ALA A 301 -45.62 -26.09 25.99
C ALA A 301 -46.03 -25.67 27.41
N GLU A 302 -45.08 -25.54 28.34
CA GLU A 302 -45.33 -25.03 29.70
C GLU A 302 -45.74 -23.55 29.70
N PHE A 303 -45.17 -22.74 28.81
CA PHE A 303 -45.54 -21.34 28.64
C PHE A 303 -46.95 -21.17 28.04
N GLU A 304 -47.35 -22.03 27.11
CA GLU A 304 -48.70 -22.03 26.55
C GLU A 304 -49.74 -22.55 27.55
N ALA A 305 -49.38 -23.54 28.37
CA ALA A 305 -50.26 -24.07 29.42
C ALA A 305 -50.46 -23.10 30.60
N SER A 306 -49.52 -22.17 30.83
CA SER A 306 -49.57 -21.18 31.90
C SER A 306 -50.18 -19.84 31.50
N ARG A 307 -50.62 -19.70 30.23
CA ARG A 307 -51.37 -18.52 29.78
C ARG A 307 -52.79 -18.55 30.37
N PRO A 308 -53.18 -17.55 31.19
CA PRO A 308 -54.56 -17.46 31.66
C PRO A 308 -55.49 -17.17 30.48
N SER A 309 -56.56 -17.96 30.37
CA SER A 309 -57.67 -17.72 29.45
C SER A 309 -58.29 -16.37 29.77
N ILE A 310 -58.10 -15.42 28.86
CA ILE A 310 -58.87 -14.18 28.85
C ILE A 310 -60.25 -14.57 28.32
N GLU A 311 -61.18 -14.85 29.24
CA GLU A 311 -62.61 -14.84 28.93
C GLU A 311 -63.07 -13.38 28.79
N GLU A 312 -63.83 -13.10 27.74
CA GLU A 312 -64.48 -11.81 27.43
C GLU A 312 -65.45 -11.34 28.52
#